data_AF-C4JY26-F1
#
_entry.id   AF-C4JY26-F1
#
_cell.length_a   1.000
_cell.length_b   1.000
_cell.length_c   1.000
_cell.angle_alpha   90.00
_cell.angle_beta   90.00
_cell.angle_gamma   90.00
#
_symmetry.space_group_name_H-M   'P 1'
#
loop_
_entity.id
_entity.type
_entity.pdbx_description
1 polymer ?
#
loop_
_entity_poly.entity_id
_entity_poly.type
_entity_poly.pdbx_seq_one_letter_code
_entity_poly.pdbx_strand_id
1 'polypeptide(L)'
;MTRLKASDSQQEGLRIELHGGKYLKRKQQAVIELICDKSRSGLDDEDKQQRSKREGESPEDKDPESSDGDQSDPSKEKSLQFKSYGEVGDIDVLRVDWRTKYACEGMQEGGEGGKSNRWGFFTWLIILLFLCIAAYLIFGSWLNYNRYGARGWDLLPHGDTIRDIPYLMKDWGKKVINTLQGPGSRGGYSAV
;
A
#
# COMPACT_ATOMS: atom_id res chain seq x y z
N MET A 1 -28.30 -11.97 9.41
CA MET A 1 -27.49 -10.94 8.74
C MET A 1 -28.23 -10.49 7.48
N THR A 2 -28.39 -9.19 7.29
CA THR A 2 -29.16 -8.57 6.21
C THR A 2 -28.35 -7.47 5.53
N ARG A 3 -28.62 -7.19 4.25
CA ARG A 3 -27.97 -6.08 3.54
C ARG A 3 -28.64 -4.76 3.88
N LEU A 4 -27.85 -3.72 4.17
CA LEU A 4 -28.39 -2.38 4.45
C LEU A 4 -29.13 -1.79 3.25
N LYS A 5 -28.62 -2.06 2.04
CA LYS A 5 -29.25 -1.66 0.76
C LYS A 5 -30.70 -2.11 0.57
N ALA A 6 -31.11 -3.19 1.25
CA ALA A 6 -32.49 -3.67 1.22
C ALA A 6 -33.45 -2.80 2.06
N SER A 7 -32.91 -2.04 3.02
CA SER A 7 -33.68 -1.16 3.90
C SER A 7 -33.46 0.33 3.57
N ASP A 8 -32.26 0.71 3.12
CA ASP A 8 -31.91 2.06 2.70
C ASP A 8 -31.03 2.00 1.45
N SER A 9 -31.56 2.50 0.32
CA SER A 9 -30.88 2.47 -0.98
C SER A 9 -29.58 3.28 -1.04
N GLN A 10 -29.38 4.23 -0.12
CA GLN A 10 -28.20 5.10 -0.09
C GLN A 10 -27.07 4.52 0.77
N GLN A 11 -27.37 3.55 1.64
CA GLN A 11 -26.41 2.99 2.58
C GLN A 11 -25.95 1.60 2.13
N GLU A 12 -24.67 1.51 1.82
CA GLU A 12 -23.99 0.27 1.49
C GLU A 12 -23.41 -0.37 2.75
N GLY A 13 -23.67 -1.66 2.94
CA GLY A 13 -23.15 -2.40 4.08
C GLY A 13 -24.07 -3.52 4.57
N LEU A 14 -23.85 -3.96 5.81
CA LEU A 14 -24.44 -5.16 6.37
C LEU A 14 -24.94 -4.92 7.79
N ARG A 15 -26.15 -5.39 8.08
CA ARG A 15 -26.71 -5.41 9.44
C ARG A 15 -26.62 -6.81 10.03
N ILE A 16 -25.99 -6.90 11.18
CA ILE A 16 -25.85 -8.14 11.95
C ILE A 16 -26.70 -8.01 13.20
N GLU A 17 -27.55 -9.00 13.41
CA GLU A 17 -28.37 -9.11 14.62
C GLU A 17 -27.90 -10.32 15.40
N LEU A 18 -27.42 -10.08 16.61
CA LEU A 18 -26.93 -11.08 17.54
C LEU A 18 -27.99 -11.25 18.61
N HIS A 19 -28.57 -12.46 18.67
CA HIS A 19 -29.53 -12.85 19.69
C HIS A 19 -28.86 -13.84 20.67
N GLY A 20 -29.34 -13.88 21.91
CA GLY A 20 -29.01 -14.97 22.83
C GLY A 20 -28.25 -14.59 24.10
N GLY A 21 -28.07 -13.29 24.38
CA GLY A 21 -27.53 -12.84 25.68
C GLY A 21 -28.60 -12.75 26.76
N LYS A 22 -28.18 -12.86 28.03
CA LYS A 22 -29.01 -12.49 29.20
C LYS A 22 -28.19 -11.66 30.17
N TYR A 23 -28.72 -10.53 30.59
CA TYR A 23 -28.12 -9.66 31.60
C TYR A 23 -29.21 -9.25 32.59
N LEU A 24 -28.92 -9.34 33.90
CA LEU A 24 -29.90 -9.06 34.97
C LEU A 24 -31.26 -9.75 34.76
N LYS A 25 -31.25 -11.02 34.31
CA LYS A 25 -32.43 -11.85 33.95
C LYS A 25 -33.26 -11.34 32.76
N ARG A 26 -32.87 -10.23 32.12
CA ARG A 26 -33.47 -9.73 30.88
C ARG A 26 -32.75 -10.29 29.66
N LYS A 27 -33.50 -10.50 28.57
CA LYS A 27 -32.93 -10.94 27.29
C LYS A 27 -32.17 -9.79 26.65
N GLN A 28 -31.08 -10.10 25.99
CA GLN A 28 -30.21 -9.12 25.33
C GLN A 28 -30.15 -9.41 23.84
N GLN A 29 -30.10 -8.34 23.05
CA GLN A 29 -29.87 -8.36 21.62
C GLN A 29 -28.87 -7.27 21.25
N ALA A 30 -27.96 -7.56 20.32
CA ALA A 30 -27.08 -6.55 19.75
C ALA A 30 -27.34 -6.43 18.25
N VAL A 31 -27.48 -5.20 17.78
CA VAL A 31 -27.63 -4.85 16.37
C VAL A 31 -26.40 -4.05 15.98
N ILE A 32 -25.60 -4.62 15.08
CA ILE A 32 -24.38 -4.02 14.56
C ILE A 32 -24.64 -3.65 13.11
N GLU A 33 -24.56 -2.37 12.78
CA GLU A 33 -24.68 -1.85 11.42
C GLU A 33 -23.27 -1.57 10.88
N LEU A 34 -22.77 -2.48 10.05
CA LEU A 34 -21.52 -2.33 9.33
C LEU A 34 -21.75 -1.45 8.10
N ILE A 35 -21.16 -0.25 8.08
CA ILE A 35 -21.34 0.74 7.02
C ILE A 35 -20.07 0.79 6.17
N CYS A 36 -20.22 0.77 4.84
CA CYS A 36 -19.10 0.88 3.91
C CYS A 36 -18.39 2.23 4.04
N ASP A 37 -17.12 2.18 4.41
CA ASP A 37 -16.20 3.32 4.33
C ASP A 37 -14.86 2.85 3.77
N LYS A 38 -14.61 3.14 2.48
CA LYS A 38 -13.40 2.70 1.77
C LYS A 38 -12.10 3.26 2.37
N SER A 39 -12.18 4.35 3.13
CA SER A 39 -11.00 5.04 3.67
C SER A 39 -10.51 4.45 4.98
N ARG A 40 -11.31 3.60 5.65
CA ARG A 40 -11.04 3.12 7.01
C ARG A 40 -11.04 1.61 7.12
N SER A 41 -10.09 1.09 7.89
CA SER A 41 -10.05 -0.34 8.24
C SER A 41 -11.18 -0.71 9.21
N GLY A 42 -11.57 0.21 10.07
CA GLY A 42 -12.44 -0.03 11.22
C GLY A 42 -11.68 -0.30 12.53
N LEU A 43 -10.34 -0.27 12.52
CA LEU A 43 -9.44 -0.53 13.65
C LEU A 43 -8.62 0.72 13.98
N ASP A 44 -9.30 1.79 14.44
CA ASP A 44 -8.68 3.12 14.58
C ASP A 44 -7.46 3.15 15.52
N ASP A 45 -7.43 2.27 16.53
CA ASP A 45 -6.34 2.20 17.51
C ASP A 45 -5.07 1.55 16.95
N GLU A 46 -5.22 0.57 16.04
CA GLU A 46 -4.10 -0.08 15.36
C GLU A 46 -3.50 0.80 14.25
N ASP A 47 -4.36 1.54 13.54
CA ASP A 47 -3.96 2.46 12.47
C ASP A 47 -3.09 3.61 13.02
N LYS A 48 -3.37 4.10 14.24
CA LYS A 48 -2.55 5.12 14.92
C LYS A 48 -1.14 4.62 15.26
N GLN A 49 -1.02 3.41 15.81
CA GLN A 49 0.28 2.81 16.15
C GLN A 49 1.12 2.53 14.90
N GLN A 50 0.47 2.13 13.80
CA GLN A 50 1.17 1.87 12.55
C GLN A 50 1.64 3.16 11.88
N ARG A 51 0.90 4.27 12.03
CA ARG A 51 1.27 5.59 11.53
C ARG A 51 2.43 6.19 12.33
N SER A 52 2.39 6.16 13.66
CA SER A 52 3.51 6.65 14.50
C SER A 52 4.81 5.90 14.21
N LYS A 53 4.74 4.58 14.01
CA LYS A 53 5.91 3.75 13.65
C LYS A 53 6.49 4.06 12.26
N ARG A 54 5.69 4.58 11.32
CA ARG A 54 6.16 5.01 9.99
C ARG A 54 6.72 6.43 9.99
N GLU A 55 6.20 7.30 10.86
CA GLU A 55 6.62 8.71 10.97
C GLU A 55 7.78 8.91 11.95
N GLY A 56 8.22 7.85 12.66
CA GLY A 56 9.44 7.88 13.48
C GLY A 56 9.29 8.67 14.79
N GLU A 57 8.05 8.88 15.25
CA GLU A 57 7.77 9.55 16.51
C GLU A 57 7.79 8.54 17.67
N SER A 58 8.61 8.82 18.69
CA SER A 58 8.77 7.98 19.89
C SER A 58 7.46 7.93 20.70
N PRO A 59 7.06 6.76 21.26
CA PRO A 59 5.76 6.58 21.90
C PRO A 59 5.70 7.04 23.36
N GLU A 60 6.40 8.11 23.70
CA GLU A 60 6.33 8.70 25.05
C GLU A 60 5.60 10.05 24.94
N ASP A 61 4.62 10.23 25.82
CA ASP A 61 3.83 11.44 26.05
C ASP A 61 2.66 11.71 25.10
N LYS A 62 1.58 10.89 25.19
CA LYS A 62 0.21 11.43 25.08
C LYS A 62 -0.70 10.78 26.11
N ASP A 63 -0.96 11.54 27.17
CA ASP A 63 -1.98 11.29 28.17
C ASP A 63 -3.37 11.03 27.54
N PRO A 64 -4.27 10.33 28.26
CA PRO A 64 -5.62 10.10 27.81
C PRO A 64 -6.44 11.38 28.02
N GLU A 65 -6.39 12.33 27.07
CA GLU A 65 -7.32 13.45 27.09
C GLU A 65 -8.74 12.93 26.79
N SER A 66 -9.53 13.03 27.85
CA SER A 66 -10.96 12.90 27.87
C SER A 66 -11.60 14.08 27.14
N SER A 67 -12.75 13.78 26.55
CA SER A 67 -13.73 14.65 25.90
C SER A 67 -13.73 16.11 26.39
N ASP A 68 -13.64 17.06 25.47
CA ASP A 68 -14.72 18.02 25.15
C ASP A 68 -14.19 19.15 24.26
N GLY A 69 -14.87 19.42 23.14
CA GLY A 69 -14.58 20.62 22.34
C GLY A 69 -14.72 20.44 20.83
N ASP A 70 -15.98 20.54 20.39
CA ASP A 70 -16.46 20.86 19.04
C ASP A 70 -15.46 21.46 18.03
N GLN A 71 -15.08 20.63 17.06
CA GLN A 71 -14.92 20.96 15.64
C GLN A 71 -14.91 19.63 14.88
N SER A 72 -16.08 19.23 14.39
CA SER A 72 -16.36 17.96 13.74
C SER A 72 -15.69 17.86 12.37
N ASP A 73 -14.39 17.59 12.38
CA ASP A 73 -13.73 17.01 11.21
C ASP A 73 -14.21 15.55 11.09
N PRO A 74 -14.99 15.17 10.06
CA PRO A 74 -15.54 13.82 9.93
C PRO A 74 -14.42 12.75 9.87
N SER A 75 -13.18 13.17 9.59
CA SER A 75 -11.99 12.33 9.61
C SER A 75 -11.54 11.89 11.02
N LYS A 76 -11.98 12.55 12.09
CA LYS A 76 -11.59 12.27 13.49
C LYS A 76 -12.56 11.37 14.26
N GLU A 77 -13.78 11.17 13.76
CA GLU A 77 -14.73 10.28 14.42
C GLU A 77 -14.22 8.84 14.43
N LYS A 78 -14.35 8.15 15.57
CA LYS A 78 -14.06 6.71 15.65
C LYS A 78 -14.94 5.93 14.68
N SER A 79 -14.37 4.90 14.07
CA SER A 79 -15.04 3.95 13.18
C SER A 79 -16.14 3.18 13.89
N LEU A 80 -15.94 2.82 15.16
CA LEU A 80 -16.97 2.20 16.01
C LEU A 80 -17.69 3.28 16.82
N GLN A 81 -19.01 3.40 16.62
CA GLN A 81 -19.85 4.43 17.22
C GLN A 81 -21.03 3.80 17.95
N PHE A 82 -21.17 4.10 19.23
CA PHE A 82 -22.36 3.72 20.00
C PHE A 82 -23.55 4.56 19.55
N LYS A 83 -24.64 3.92 19.12
CA LYS A 83 -25.90 4.62 18.78
C LYS A 83 -26.82 4.72 19.98
N SER A 84 -27.16 3.58 20.60
CA SER A 84 -28.12 3.53 21.69
C SER A 84 -28.11 2.20 22.42
N TYR A 85 -28.55 2.20 23.66
CA TYR A 85 -28.92 1.01 24.40
C TYR A 85 -30.28 1.28 25.06
N GLY A 86 -31.25 0.40 24.83
CA GLY A 86 -32.59 0.63 25.34
C GLY A 86 -33.47 -0.61 25.31
N GLU A 87 -34.52 -0.55 26.12
CA GLU A 87 -35.52 -1.61 26.25
C GLU A 87 -36.49 -1.56 25.07
N VAL A 88 -36.64 -2.70 24.39
CA VAL A 88 -37.65 -2.91 23.34
C VAL A 88 -38.48 -4.13 23.75
N GLY A 89 -39.58 -3.87 24.45
CA GLY A 89 -40.38 -4.92 25.07
C GLY A 89 -39.57 -5.66 26.15
N ASP A 90 -39.51 -6.99 26.09
CA ASP A 90 -38.79 -7.80 27.10
C ASP A 90 -37.28 -7.94 26.83
N ILE A 91 -36.75 -7.25 25.82
CA ILE A 91 -35.38 -7.40 25.33
C ILE A 91 -34.67 -6.06 25.37
N ASP A 92 -33.48 -6.01 25.96
CA ASP A 92 -32.62 -4.84 25.86
C ASP A 92 -31.77 -4.94 24.59
N VAL A 93 -31.78 -3.87 23.79
CA VAL A 93 -31.16 -3.83 22.48
C VAL A 93 -30.02 -2.82 22.48
N LEU A 94 -28.80 -3.31 22.24
CA LEU A 94 -27.63 -2.51 21.95
C LEU A 94 -27.55 -2.23 20.44
N ARG A 95 -27.41 -0.96 20.05
CA ARG A 95 -27.20 -0.54 18.65
C ARG A 95 -25.86 0.15 18.51
N VAL A 96 -25.06 -0.33 17.56
CA VAL A 96 -23.72 0.19 17.28
C VAL A 96 -23.53 0.29 15.78
N ASP A 97 -22.94 1.39 15.34
CA ASP A 97 -22.47 1.60 13.98
C ASP A 97 -20.99 1.32 13.88
N TRP A 98 -20.59 0.65 12.81
CA TRP A 98 -19.20 0.39 12.56
C TRP A 98 -18.86 0.67 11.10
N ARG A 99 -18.11 1.75 10.87
CA ARG A 99 -17.62 2.13 9.54
C ARG A 99 -16.38 1.32 9.21
N THR A 100 -16.41 0.58 8.11
CA THR A 100 -15.29 -0.23 7.67
C THR A 100 -15.34 -0.47 6.17
N LYS A 101 -14.17 -0.48 5.52
CA LYS A 101 -14.03 -0.85 4.11
C LYS A 101 -14.50 -2.28 3.82
N TYR A 102 -14.45 -3.18 4.81
CA TYR A 102 -14.85 -4.58 4.65
C TYR A 102 -16.36 -4.76 4.47
N ALA A 103 -17.16 -3.72 4.75
CA ALA A 103 -18.60 -3.73 4.51
C ALA A 103 -18.98 -3.34 3.07
N CYS A 104 -18.03 -2.86 2.25
CA CYS A 104 -18.27 -2.42 0.88
C CYS A 104 -18.49 -3.62 -0.08
N GLU A 105 -19.52 -3.56 -0.91
CA GLU A 105 -19.74 -4.47 -2.04
C GLU A 105 -18.61 -4.31 -3.06
N GLY A 106 -18.12 -5.44 -3.58
CA GLY A 106 -17.06 -5.42 -4.60
C GLY A 106 -15.68 -5.03 -4.07
N MET A 107 -15.43 -5.14 -2.76
CA MET A 107 -14.06 -5.13 -2.25
C MET A 107 -13.33 -6.36 -2.79
N GLN A 108 -12.66 -6.22 -3.94
CA GLN A 108 -11.60 -7.13 -4.32
C GLN A 108 -10.61 -7.19 -3.15
N GLU A 109 -10.14 -8.39 -2.80
CA GLU A 109 -9.03 -8.64 -1.86
C GLU A 109 -7.69 -8.00 -2.28
N GLY A 110 -7.71 -6.95 -3.10
CA GLY A 110 -6.55 -6.13 -3.49
C GLY A 110 -6.56 -4.72 -2.90
N GLY A 111 -7.46 -4.41 -1.96
CA GLY A 111 -7.61 -3.11 -1.30
C GLY A 111 -7.06 -3.09 0.13
N GLU A 112 -5.93 -3.75 0.38
CA GLU A 112 -5.22 -3.58 1.64
C GLU A 112 -4.73 -2.13 1.75
N GLY A 113 -5.00 -1.51 2.90
CA GLY A 113 -4.33 -0.29 3.34
C GLY A 113 -2.88 -0.57 3.75
N GLY A 114 -2.38 -1.78 3.51
CA GLY A 114 -0.98 -2.05 3.33
C GLY A 114 -0.62 -1.66 1.91
N LYS A 115 0.23 -0.63 1.78
CA LYS A 115 1.01 -0.34 0.58
C LYS A 115 1.81 -1.59 0.23
N SER A 116 1.19 -2.59 -0.40
CA SER A 116 1.88 -3.70 -1.01
C SER A 116 2.62 -3.06 -2.17
N ASN A 117 3.86 -2.68 -1.90
CA ASN A 117 4.84 -2.37 -2.91
C ASN A 117 4.97 -3.64 -3.75
N ARG A 118 4.05 -3.81 -4.71
CA ARG A 118 4.22 -4.74 -5.83
C ARG A 118 5.51 -4.30 -6.47
N TRP A 119 6.56 -5.03 -6.14
CA TRP A 119 7.90 -4.87 -6.65
C TRP A 119 7.78 -5.16 -8.14
N GLY A 120 7.53 -4.09 -8.90
CA GLY A 120 6.82 -4.18 -10.17
C GLY A 120 7.55 -5.02 -11.21
N PHE A 121 6.87 -5.22 -12.35
CA PHE A 121 7.40 -5.82 -13.57
C PHE A 121 8.86 -5.40 -13.89
N PHE A 122 9.20 -4.14 -13.63
CA PHE A 122 10.54 -3.62 -13.88
C PHE A 122 11.62 -4.28 -13.01
N THR A 123 11.36 -4.55 -11.73
CA THR A 123 12.34 -5.23 -10.88
C THR A 123 12.52 -6.68 -11.28
N TRP A 124 11.43 -7.36 -11.65
CA TRP A 124 11.52 -8.73 -12.14
C TRP A 124 12.29 -8.83 -13.46
N LEU A 125 12.10 -7.86 -14.37
CA LEU A 125 12.90 -7.75 -15.60
C LEU A 125 14.38 -7.54 -15.29
N ILE A 126 14.73 -6.68 -14.33
CA ILE A 126 16.12 -6.46 -13.91
C ILE A 126 16.72 -7.73 -13.32
N ILE A 127 15.96 -8.48 -12.51
CA ILE A 127 16.41 -9.75 -11.93
C ILE A 127 16.67 -10.77 -13.02
N LEU A 128 15.75 -10.92 -14.00
CA LEU A 128 15.95 -11.81 -15.13
C LEU A 128 17.18 -11.42 -15.97
N LEU A 129 17.34 -10.13 -16.27
CA LEU A 129 18.50 -9.62 -17.00
C LEU A 129 19.80 -9.95 -16.24
N PHE A 130 19.83 -9.71 -14.94
CA PHE A 130 20.97 -10.02 -14.08
C PHE A 130 21.30 -11.51 -14.08
N LEU A 131 20.28 -12.37 -13.98
CA LEU A 131 20.44 -13.82 -14.01
C LEU A 131 20.96 -14.31 -15.38
N CYS A 132 20.48 -13.75 -16.48
CA CYS A 132 20.98 -14.07 -17.82
C CYS A 132 22.46 -13.66 -17.98
N ILE A 133 22.84 -12.47 -17.51
CA ILE A 133 24.24 -12.02 -17.54
C ILE A 133 25.09 -12.93 -16.66
N ALA A 134 24.66 -13.23 -15.44
CA ALA A 134 25.39 -14.12 -14.54
C ALA A 134 25.57 -15.52 -15.15
N ALA A 135 24.53 -16.09 -15.77
CA ALA A 135 24.61 -17.38 -16.45
C ALA A 135 25.59 -17.33 -17.64
N TYR A 136 25.56 -16.28 -18.45
CA TYR A 136 26.49 -16.06 -19.56
C TYR A 136 27.94 -15.97 -19.07
N LEU A 137 28.18 -15.25 -17.97
CA LEU A 137 29.52 -15.11 -17.39
C LEU A 137 30.04 -16.43 -16.80
N ILE A 138 29.22 -17.15 -16.03
CA ILE A 138 29.62 -18.42 -15.40
C ILE A 138 29.87 -19.48 -16.47
N PHE A 139 28.93 -19.66 -17.40
CA PHE A 139 29.04 -20.69 -18.44
C PHE A 139 30.12 -20.36 -19.48
N GLY A 140 30.21 -19.09 -19.89
CA GLY A 140 31.26 -18.60 -20.79
C GLY A 140 32.65 -18.74 -20.19
N SER A 141 32.81 -18.34 -18.92
CA SER A 141 34.05 -18.52 -18.17
C SER A 141 34.43 -19.99 -18.02
N TRP A 142 33.46 -20.86 -17.73
CA TRP A 142 33.69 -22.30 -17.60
C TRP A 142 34.11 -22.97 -18.91
N LEU A 143 33.45 -22.64 -20.03
CA LEU A 143 33.85 -23.13 -21.36
C LEU A 143 35.23 -22.61 -21.75
N ASN A 144 35.52 -21.34 -21.50
CA ASN A 144 36.79 -20.72 -21.84
C ASN A 144 37.95 -21.28 -20.99
N TYR A 145 37.70 -21.50 -19.69
CA TYR A 145 38.64 -22.12 -18.77
C TYR A 145 38.94 -23.59 -19.14
N ASN A 146 37.91 -24.40 -19.43
CA ASN A 146 38.09 -25.82 -19.71
C ASN A 146 38.62 -26.12 -21.12
N ARG A 147 38.30 -25.30 -22.12
CA ARG A 147 38.68 -25.56 -23.52
C ARG A 147 39.90 -24.77 -23.98
N TYR A 148 40.12 -23.56 -23.48
CA TYR A 148 41.19 -22.66 -23.92
C TYR A 148 42.21 -22.32 -22.83
N GLY A 149 41.98 -22.71 -21.57
CA GLY A 149 42.93 -22.51 -20.47
C GLY A 149 43.22 -21.04 -20.15
N ALA A 150 42.36 -20.13 -20.63
CA ALA A 150 42.47 -18.69 -20.42
C ALA A 150 42.49 -18.36 -18.91
N ARG A 151 43.19 -17.29 -18.53
CA ARG A 151 43.30 -16.83 -17.14
C ARG A 151 43.14 -15.32 -17.05
N GLY A 152 42.49 -14.86 -15.99
CA GLY A 152 42.30 -13.44 -15.73
C GLY A 152 41.21 -12.82 -16.61
N TRP A 153 41.48 -11.65 -17.19
CA TRP A 153 40.49 -10.84 -17.91
C TRP A 153 40.04 -11.39 -19.28
N ASP A 154 40.70 -12.46 -19.75
CA ASP A 154 40.40 -13.18 -20.99
C ASP A 154 39.30 -14.24 -20.80
N LEU A 155 38.84 -14.47 -19.57
CA LEU A 155 37.73 -15.39 -19.26
C LEU A 155 36.35 -14.86 -19.71
N LEU A 156 36.25 -13.55 -19.93
CA LEU A 156 35.03 -12.88 -20.38
C LEU A 156 34.93 -12.98 -21.90
N PRO A 157 33.96 -13.73 -22.47
CA PRO A 157 33.73 -13.69 -23.90
C PRO A 157 33.37 -12.25 -24.33
N HIS A 158 34.27 -11.62 -25.10
CA HIS A 158 34.29 -10.21 -25.51
C HIS A 158 34.67 -9.18 -24.42
N GLY A 159 35.62 -9.50 -23.54
CA GLY A 159 36.16 -8.58 -22.53
C GLY A 159 36.66 -7.23 -23.07
N ASP A 160 37.13 -7.17 -24.32
CA ASP A 160 37.55 -5.91 -24.96
C ASP A 160 36.38 -4.92 -25.15
N THR A 161 35.14 -5.39 -25.32
CA THR A 161 33.97 -4.50 -25.41
C THR A 161 33.52 -3.96 -24.05
N ILE A 162 33.74 -4.73 -22.98
CA ILE A 162 33.39 -4.34 -21.60
C ILE A 162 34.29 -3.22 -21.08
N ARG A 163 35.53 -3.13 -21.57
CA ARG A 163 36.45 -2.04 -21.24
C ARG A 163 36.01 -0.69 -21.81
N ASP A 164 35.26 -0.69 -22.91
CA ASP A 164 34.87 0.53 -23.64
C ASP A 164 33.50 1.09 -23.21
N ILE A 165 32.67 0.29 -22.51
CA ILE A 165 31.38 0.67 -21.93
C ILE A 165 31.42 1.99 -21.11
N PRO A 166 32.40 2.25 -20.21
CA PRO A 166 32.40 3.48 -19.42
C PRO A 166 32.51 4.75 -20.29
N TYR A 167 33.18 4.66 -21.44
CA TYR A 167 33.31 5.79 -22.36
C TYR A 167 32.03 5.99 -23.20
N LEU A 168 31.42 4.90 -23.66
CA LEU A 168 30.13 4.92 -24.38
C LEU A 168 28.97 5.46 -23.53
N MET A 169 28.89 5.05 -22.26
CA MET A 169 27.85 5.51 -21.32
C MET A 169 28.02 6.99 -20.96
N LYS A 170 29.26 7.47 -20.84
CA LYS A 170 29.56 8.89 -20.60
C LYS A 170 29.08 9.77 -21.76
N ASP A 171 29.27 9.32 -23.00
CA ASP A 171 28.86 10.08 -24.19
C ASP A 171 27.35 9.98 -24.45
N TRP A 172 26.73 8.84 -24.13
CA TRP A 172 25.27 8.71 -24.16
C TRP A 172 24.61 9.56 -23.05
N GLY A 173 25.13 9.52 -21.82
CA GLY A 173 24.66 10.34 -20.71
C GLY A 173 24.77 11.84 -20.98
N LYS A 174 25.89 12.32 -21.55
CA LYS A 174 26.02 13.71 -21.99
C LYS A 174 25.01 14.09 -23.07
N LYS A 175 24.76 13.21 -24.04
CA LYS A 175 23.75 13.46 -25.10
C LYS A 175 22.33 13.46 -24.54
N VAL A 176 22.02 12.58 -23.60
CA VAL A 176 20.70 12.51 -22.94
C VAL A 176 20.48 13.74 -22.06
N ILE A 177 21.48 14.17 -21.29
CA ILE A 177 21.43 15.41 -20.49
C ILE A 177 21.26 16.64 -21.39
N ASN A 178 22.00 16.74 -22.49
CA ASN A 178 21.85 17.83 -23.46
C ASN A 178 20.51 17.80 -24.21
N THR A 179 19.89 16.63 -24.35
CA THR A 179 18.57 16.48 -24.97
C THR A 179 17.45 16.85 -23.98
N LEU A 180 17.63 16.56 -22.69
CA LEU A 180 16.67 16.88 -21.63
C LEU A 180 16.79 18.32 -21.11
N GLN A 181 17.96 18.96 -21.21
CA GLN A 181 18.13 20.39 -20.93
C GLN A 181 17.65 21.31 -22.07
N GLY A 182 17.17 20.74 -23.19
CA GLY A 182 16.63 21.48 -24.33
C GLY A 182 17.70 22.18 -25.17
N PRO A 183 17.38 22.60 -26.41
CA PRO A 183 18.31 23.37 -27.22
C PRO A 183 18.51 24.73 -26.55
N GLY A 184 19.60 24.87 -25.79
CA GLY A 184 20.10 26.17 -25.37
C GLY A 184 20.22 27.04 -26.61
N SER A 185 19.44 28.12 -26.62
CA SER A 185 19.34 29.16 -27.64
C SER A 185 20.53 29.18 -28.60
N ARG A 186 20.33 28.67 -29.82
CA ARG A 186 21.18 29.01 -30.96
C ARG A 186 20.91 30.48 -31.29
N GLY A 187 21.58 31.36 -30.55
CA GLY A 187 21.76 32.76 -30.90
C GLY A 187 22.36 32.83 -32.31
N GLY A 188 21.67 33.57 -33.17
CA GLY A 188 21.87 33.52 -34.62
C GLY A 188 23.21 34.05 -35.11
N TYR A 189 23.61 33.52 -36.26
CA TYR A 189 24.42 34.22 -37.24
C TYR A 189 23.73 34.06 -38.59
N SER A 190 22.91 35.05 -38.94
CA SER A 190 22.79 35.46 -40.34
C SER A 190 24.02 36.32 -40.64
N ALA A 191 24.95 35.78 -41.42
CA ALA A 191 25.93 36.58 -42.14
C ALA A 191 26.02 36.02 -43.56
N VAL A 192 26.16 36.97 -44.48
CA VAL A 192 25.90 36.95 -45.92
C VAL A 192 26.71 35.96 -46.74
#